data_AF-A0A1V4V523-F1
#
_entry.id   AF-A0A1V4V523-F1
#
_cell.length_a   1.000
_cell.length_b   1.000
_cell.length_c   1.000
_cell.angle_alpha   90.00
_cell.angle_beta   90.00
_cell.angle_gamma   90.00
#
_symmetry.space_group_name_H-M   'P 1'
#
loop_
_entity.id
_entity.type
_entity.pdbx_description
1 polymer ?
#
loop_
_entity_poly.entity_id
_entity_poly.type
_entity_poly.pdbx_seq_one_letter_code
_entity_poly.pdbx_strand_id
1 'polypeptide(L)' 'MATTKEQDRNLRDAAEELFGYSPCLHCRNFIKDVYAEGVHCRAFTDIDIPEEIFFGRNLHKDPYPGDHGIQFDPED' A
#
# COMPACT_ATOMS: atom_id res chain seq x y z
N MET A 1 6.81 29.78 -1.12
CA MET A 1 5.78 29.86 -0.06
C MET A 1 5.48 28.45 0.38
N ALA A 2 5.45 28.18 1.69
CA ALA A 2 5.06 26.88 2.21
C ALA A 2 3.52 26.74 2.15
N THR A 3 3.03 25.55 1.83
CA THR A 3 1.62 25.20 1.88
C THR A 3 1.09 25.23 3.31
N THR A 4 -0.20 25.49 3.46
CA THR A 4 -0.90 25.35 4.73
C THR A 4 -1.23 23.87 5.01
N LYS A 5 -1.47 23.53 6.28
CA LYS A 5 -1.88 22.17 6.68
C LYS A 5 -3.16 21.69 5.98
N GLU A 6 -4.05 22.61 5.61
CA GLU A 6 -5.27 22.30 4.88
C GLU A 6 -4.98 22.02 3.40
N GLN A 7 -4.09 22.81 2.79
CA GLN A 7 -3.65 22.55 1.41
C GLN A 7 -2.90 21.22 1.31
N ASP A 8 -2.05 20.86 2.27
CA ASP A 8 -1.38 19.56 2.29
C ASP A 8 -2.35 18.39 2.39
N ARG A 9 -3.43 18.54 3.17
CA ARG A 9 -4.48 17.53 3.28
C ARG A 9 -5.26 17.39 1.98
N ASN A 10 -5.74 18.50 1.43
CA ASN A 10 -6.49 18.51 0.18
C ASN A 10 -5.68 17.94 -0.98
N LEU A 11 -4.35 18.18 -1.01
CA LEU A 11 -3.45 17.60 -2.01
C LEU A 11 -3.27 16.09 -1.82
N ARG A 12 -3.24 15.57 -0.59
CA ARG A 12 -3.21 14.13 -0.32
C ARG A 12 -4.51 13.45 -0.71
N ASP A 13 -5.64 14.01 -0.28
CA ASP A 13 -6.96 13.46 -0.60
C ASP A 13 -7.18 13.44 -2.12
N ALA A 14 -6.83 14.53 -2.82
CA ALA A 14 -6.89 14.59 -4.27
C ALA A 14 -5.89 13.62 -4.94
N ALA A 15 -4.70 13.42 -4.37
CA ALA A 15 -3.74 12.46 -4.91
C ALA A 15 -4.23 11.02 -4.73
N GLU A 16 -4.85 10.69 -3.60
CA GLU A 16 -5.48 9.38 -3.37
C GLU A 16 -6.68 9.16 -4.32
N GLU A 17 -7.47 10.20 -4.58
CA GLU A 17 -8.58 10.14 -5.53
C GLU A 17 -8.11 10.01 -6.98
N LEU A 18 -7.08 10.76 -7.39
CA LEU A 18 -6.59 10.81 -8.77
C LEU A 18 -5.61 9.69 -9.14
N PHE A 19 -4.75 9.29 -8.21
CA PHE A 19 -3.68 8.31 -8.46
C PHE A 19 -3.94 6.95 -7.79
N GLY A 20 -5.01 6.84 -6.99
CA GLY A 20 -5.37 5.64 -6.26
C GLY A 20 -4.60 5.49 -4.95
N TYR A 21 -5.26 4.91 -3.96
CA TYR A 21 -4.64 4.53 -2.69
C TYR A 21 -4.07 3.10 -2.80
N SER A 22 -2.79 2.93 -2.46
CA SER A 22 -2.18 1.60 -2.33
C SER A 22 -1.86 1.30 -0.86
N PRO A 23 -2.60 0.41 -0.18
CA PRO A 23 -2.30 0.06 1.22
C PRO A 23 -0.88 -0.50 1.36
N CYS A 24 -0.36 -1.17 0.33
CA CYS A 24 0.99 -1.72 0.33
C CYS A 24 2.05 -0.66 0.66
N LEU A 25 1.96 0.55 0.09
CA LEU A 25 2.95 1.62 0.31
C LEU A 25 3.02 2.10 1.77
N HIS A 26 1.98 1.81 2.55
CA HIS A 26 1.83 2.21 3.95
C HIS A 26 1.95 1.04 4.92
N CYS A 27 2.34 -0.14 4.45
CA CYS A 27 2.44 -1.35 5.26
C CYS A 27 3.90 -1.74 5.54
N ARG A 28 4.22 -2.10 6.78
CA ARG A 28 5.54 -2.56 7.24
C ARG A 28 6.06 -3.81 6.51
N ASN A 29 5.15 -4.61 5.95
CA ASN A 29 5.47 -5.84 5.24
C ASN A 29 5.80 -5.63 3.76
N PHE A 30 5.60 -4.41 3.25
CA PHE A 30 5.96 -4.05 1.89
C PHE A 30 7.45 -3.79 1.76
N ILE A 31 8.06 -4.39 0.74
CA ILE A 31 9.50 -4.31 0.50
C ILE A 31 9.71 -3.30 -0.62
N LYS A 32 10.16 -2.10 -0.23
CA LYS A 32 10.51 -1.00 -1.12
C LYS A 32 11.94 -1.22 -1.66
N ASP A 33 12.12 -2.23 -2.50
CA ASP A 33 13.41 -2.44 -3.17
C ASP A 33 13.44 -1.67 -4.49
N VAL A 34 14.32 -0.67 -4.57
CA VAL A 34 14.48 0.22 -5.74
C VAL A 34 15.30 -0.43 -6.86
N TYR A 35 15.93 -1.58 -6.58
CA TYR A 35 16.78 -2.31 -7.52
C TYR A 35 16.21 -3.66 -7.96
N ALA A 36 15.15 -4.14 -7.29
CA ALA A 36 14.44 -5.34 -7.70
C ALA A 36 13.42 -5.02 -8.80
N GLU A 37 13.29 -5.92 -9.79
CA GLU A 37 12.20 -5.85 -10.76
C GLU A 37 10.89 -6.29 -10.07
N GLY A 38 10.15 -5.32 -9.51
CA GLY A 38 8.79 -5.56 -9.03
C GLY A 38 8.49 -5.02 -7.64
N VAL A 39 7.26 -5.27 -7.19
CA VAL A 39 6.75 -4.90 -5.87
C VAL A 39 6.64 -6.17 -5.02
N HIS A 40 7.36 -6.22 -3.89
CA HIS A 40 7.43 -7.41 -3.06
C HIS A 40 6.75 -7.20 -1.70
N CYS A 41 6.12 -8.24 -1.18
CA CYS A 41 5.48 -8.24 0.14
C CYS A 41 5.82 -9.53 0.88
N ARG A 42 6.09 -9.44 2.18
CA ARG A 42 6.35 -10.64 3.01
C ARG A 42 5.15 -11.57 3.14
N ALA A 43 3.93 -11.06 2.95
CA ALA A 43 2.72 -11.87 2.96
C ALA A 43 2.61 -12.75 1.69
N PHE A 44 3.03 -12.22 0.55
CA PHE A 44 2.89 -12.86 -0.76
C PHE A 44 4.27 -13.20 -1.32
N THR A 45 4.88 -14.26 -0.80
CA THR A 45 6.22 -14.72 -1.24
C THR A 45 6.18 -15.62 -2.46
N ASP A 46 5.06 -16.32 -2.66
CA ASP A 46 4.90 -17.36 -3.68
C ASP A 46 4.16 -16.85 -4.92
N ILE A 47 3.52 -15.68 -4.81
CA ILE A 47 2.72 -15.02 -5.84
C ILE A 47 2.95 -13.52 -5.79
N ASP A 48 2.61 -12.81 -6.86
CA ASP A 48 2.55 -11.34 -6.85
C ASP A 48 1.45 -10.84 -5.90
N ILE A 49 1.60 -9.60 -5.42
CA ILE A 49 0.56 -8.95 -4.62
C ILE A 49 -0.73 -8.85 -5.46
N PRO A 50 -1.87 -9.36 -4.98
CA PRO A 50 -3.12 -9.28 -5.70
C PRO A 50 -3.47 -7.82 -6.07
N GLU A 51 -3.87 -7.57 -7.32
CA GLU A 51 -4.17 -6.22 -7.80
C GLU A 51 -5.22 -5.50 -6.95
N GLU A 52 -6.22 -6.21 -6.43
CA GLU A 52 -7.23 -5.59 -5.59
C GLU A 52 -6.68 -5.10 -4.25
N ILE A 53 -5.65 -5.74 -3.72
CA ILE A 53 -4.92 -5.25 -2.56
C ILE A 53 -4.00 -4.11 -2.98
N PHE A 54 -3.23 -4.28 -4.07
CA PHE A 54 -2.28 -3.27 -4.53
C PHE A 54 -2.94 -1.93 -4.89
N PHE A 55 -4.12 -1.95 -5.52
CA PHE A 55 -4.90 -0.76 -5.88
C PHE A 55 -5.94 -0.36 -4.81
N GLY A 56 -5.87 -0.93 -3.60
CA GLY A 56 -6.69 -0.49 -2.47
C GLY A 56 -8.19 -0.80 -2.55
N ARG A 57 -8.61 -1.67 -3.47
CA ARG A 57 -9.99 -2.22 -3.49
C ARG A 57 -10.23 -3.16 -2.30
N ASN A 58 -9.16 -3.75 -1.78
CA ASN A 58 -9.11 -4.48 -0.52
C ASN A 58 -7.96 -3.90 0.33
N LEU A 59 -8.23 -3.54 1.59
CA LEU A 59 -7.23 -2.94 2.48
C LEU A 59 -6.32 -3.98 3.17
N HIS A 60 -6.50 -5.27 2.87
CA HIS A 60 -5.79 -6.40 3.45
C HIS A 60 -5.85 -6.45 4.99
N LYS A 61 -6.97 -6.00 5.57
CA LYS A 61 -7.22 -6.02 7.03
C LYS A 61 -7.79 -7.35 7.53
N ASP A 62 -8.25 -8.19 6.63
CA ASP A 62 -8.81 -9.51 6.88
C ASP A 62 -7.92 -10.59 6.23
N PRO A 63 -7.99 -11.86 6.66
CA PRO A 63 -7.18 -12.93 6.08
C PRO A 63 -7.46 -13.06 4.58
N TYR A 64 -6.41 -13.24 3.79
CA TYR A 64 -6.51 -13.30 2.33
C TYR A 64 -5.79 -14.55 1.79
N PRO A 65 -6.34 -15.24 0.77
CA PRO A 65 -5.69 -16.43 0.18
C PRO A 65 -4.24 -16.16 -0.25
N GLY A 66 -3.30 -16.92 0.31
CA GLY A 66 -1.88 -16.81 -0.03
C GLY A 66 -1.10 -15.76 0.75
N ASP A 67 -1.70 -15.12 1.77
CA ASP A 67 -1.04 -14.09 2.59
C ASP A 67 -0.17 -14.65 3.73
N HIS A 68 -0.11 -15.98 3.86
CA HIS A 68 0.62 -16.70 4.91
C HIS A 68 0.29 -16.26 6.34
N GLY A 69 -0.93 -15.78 6.57
CA GLY A 69 -1.40 -15.28 7.86
C GLY A 69 -0.88 -13.88 8.22
N ILE A 70 -0.28 -13.16 7.26
CA ILE A 70 0.22 -11.80 7.44
C ILE A 70 -0.78 -10.83 6.80
N GLN A 71 -1.28 -9.91 7.61
CA GLN A 71 -2.24 -8.88 7.21
C GLN A 71 -1.61 -7.49 7.20
N PHE A 72 -2.40 -6.49 6.84
CA PHE A 72 -2.01 -5.08 6.87
C PHE A 72 -1.55 -4.66 8.27
N ASP A 73 -0.29 -4.24 8.34
CA ASP A 73 0.38 -3.67 9.51
C ASP A 73 0.91 -2.28 9.13
N PRO A 74 0.31 -1.18 9.62
CA PRO A 74 0.70 0.17 9.22
C PRO A 74 2.15 0.51 9.62
N GLU A 75 2.86 1.25 8.77
CA GLU A 75 4.08 1.95 9.18
C GLU A 75 3.70 3.10 10.15
N ASP A 76 4.41 3.22 11.28
CA ASP A 76 4.20 4.28 12.29
C ASP A 76 4.48 5.69 11.74
#